data_AF-A0AB32VA06-F1
#
_entry.id   AF-A0AB32VA06-F1
#
_cell.length_a   1.000
_cell.length_b   1.000
_cell.length_c   1.000
_cell.angle_alpha   90.00
_cell.angle_beta   90.00
_cell.angle_gamma   90.00
#
_symmetry.space_group_name_H-M   'P 1'
#
loop_
_entity.id
_entity.type
_entity.pdbx_description
1 polymer ?
#
loop_
_entity_poly.entity_id
_entity_poly.type
_entity_poly.pdbx_seq_one_letter_code
_entity_poly.pdbx_strand_id
1 'polypeptide(L)'
;MGIKFVLTAICIWNWIASWVLTASSDELVRISLKKQPLDLKRINAARITGLELESNVNDQEADVIYLKNYLDTQYYGEIGIGSPSQSFSVIFDTGSSNLWVPSSKCLFSIACHLHSKFWARLSRTYTKIGIPCQIHYGSGSISGFFSLDHVKVGDIAVKDQEFIEITREGYLPFLVAKYDGILGLGFQEISVEQATPLWFNMVQQGHVSQKIFSLWLNRDLTSEVGGEIVFGGLDWRHFRGEHTYVPVTKSGYWQIEVGDILVENNSTGLCRNGCAAIVDSGTSLIAGPTEIVAQINRGIGAEGIVSLECKNVVSKYGYSLWDSLISGVRPEIVCVDIGLCSYNGSQNMSGGLKTVVENKTREGSPIGETALCTFCEMIVFWIQVQLKQQKTKEKVFKHVNQLCENLPNPIGKSFVNCDDLETLPDVTFTIGNNPFPLTPQQYILKVEERCSTVCVSGFVAFDVPPPRGPLWYDDILCSIISGCCVAVAEKCHKHEVLGDTFLSAYHTVFDFGNLRVGFAKAAK
;
A
#
# COMPACT_ATOMS: atom_id res chain seq x y z
N MET A 1 24.03 -11.76 73.26
CA MET A 1 23.77 -12.63 72.09
C MET A 1 22.80 -12.00 71.07
N GLY A 2 22.41 -10.72 71.18
CA GLY A 2 21.41 -10.09 70.29
C GLY A 2 21.96 -9.25 69.13
N ILE A 3 23.19 -8.73 69.21
CA ILE A 3 23.74 -7.83 68.17
C ILE A 3 24.19 -8.59 66.91
N LYS A 4 24.65 -9.84 67.06
CA LYS A 4 25.08 -10.66 65.92
C LYS A 4 23.93 -11.08 65.01
N PHE A 5 22.70 -11.23 65.54
CA PHE A 5 21.51 -11.58 64.75
C PHE A 5 20.93 -10.40 63.97
N VAL A 6 21.07 -9.17 64.49
CA VAL A 6 20.61 -7.96 63.79
C VAL A 6 21.49 -7.65 62.58
N LEU A 7 22.81 -7.83 62.70
CA LEU A 7 23.73 -7.61 61.59
C LEU A 7 23.57 -8.64 60.46
N THR A 8 23.33 -9.93 60.77
CA THR A 8 23.02 -10.93 59.74
C THR A 8 21.67 -10.69 59.07
N ALA A 9 20.65 -10.24 59.81
CA ALA A 9 19.36 -9.89 59.22
C ALA A 9 19.45 -8.69 58.26
N ILE A 10 20.27 -7.69 58.58
CA ILE A 10 20.50 -6.51 57.70
C ILE A 10 21.31 -6.89 56.45
N CYS A 11 22.28 -7.80 56.56
CA CYS A 11 23.03 -8.30 55.40
C CYS A 11 22.16 -9.15 54.46
N ILE A 12 21.26 -9.98 55.01
CA ILE A 12 20.32 -10.80 54.21
C ILE A 12 19.25 -9.90 53.56
N TRP A 13 18.78 -8.85 54.23
CA TRP A 13 17.86 -7.88 53.62
C TRP A 13 18.52 -7.10 52.47
N ASN A 14 19.79 -6.71 52.60
CA ASN A 14 20.53 -6.06 51.51
C ASN A 14 20.83 -7.02 50.35
N TRP A 15 21.05 -8.32 50.60
CA TRP A 15 21.21 -9.32 49.55
C TRP A 15 19.89 -9.66 48.83
N ILE A 16 18.76 -9.71 49.55
CA ILE A 16 17.43 -9.92 48.93
C ILE A 16 16.97 -8.64 48.19
N ALA A 17 17.24 -7.45 48.72
CA ALA A 17 16.94 -6.19 48.03
C ALA A 17 17.77 -5.97 46.77
N SER A 18 18.98 -6.55 46.70
CA SER A 18 19.83 -6.53 45.50
C SER A 18 19.38 -7.52 44.41
N TRP A 19 18.49 -8.46 44.72
CA TRP A 19 17.89 -9.41 43.75
C TRP A 19 16.47 -9.04 43.31
N VAL A 20 15.87 -8.00 43.91
CA VAL A 20 14.51 -7.54 43.59
C VAL A 20 14.49 -6.25 42.74
N LEU A 21 15.65 -5.74 42.34
CA LEU A 21 15.77 -4.56 41.45
C LEU A 21 16.66 -4.81 40.23
N THR A 22 16.44 -5.93 39.55
CA THR A 22 16.59 -5.97 38.09
C THR A 22 15.24 -6.31 37.49
N ALA A 23 14.29 -5.39 37.63
CA ALA A 23 13.29 -5.25 36.59
C ALA A 23 14.07 -4.85 35.34
N SER A 24 14.29 -5.81 34.44
CA SER A 24 14.53 -5.50 33.04
C SER A 24 13.34 -4.63 32.63
N SER A 25 13.49 -3.31 32.61
CA SER A 25 12.60 -2.48 31.82
C SER A 25 12.85 -2.96 30.40
N ASP A 26 11.97 -3.81 29.87
CA ASP A 26 11.92 -4.05 28.44
C ASP A 26 11.89 -2.67 27.80
N GLU A 27 13.01 -2.28 27.18
CA GLU A 27 13.31 -0.94 26.66
C GLU A 27 12.53 -0.72 25.36
N LEU A 28 11.21 -0.88 25.46
CA LEU A 28 10.24 -0.73 24.40
C LEU A 28 9.90 0.75 24.28
N VAL A 29 9.96 1.25 23.06
CA VAL A 29 9.59 2.64 22.79
C VAL A 29 8.24 2.69 22.13
N ARG A 30 7.29 3.24 22.89
CA ARG A 30 5.87 3.23 22.59
C ARG A 30 5.45 4.62 22.19
N ILE A 31 4.86 4.74 21.00
CA ILE A 31 4.30 5.99 20.52
C ILE A 31 2.82 5.76 20.29
N SER A 32 1.99 6.46 21.07
CA SER A 32 0.56 6.48 20.86
C SER A 32 0.25 7.22 19.56
N LEU A 33 -0.63 6.63 18.76
CA LEU A 33 -1.13 7.20 17.52
C LEU A 33 -2.50 7.81 17.78
N LYS A 34 -2.74 8.97 17.19
CA LYS A 34 -4.06 9.59 17.10
C LYS A 34 -4.72 9.12 15.81
N LYS A 35 -6.01 8.81 15.89
CA LYS A 35 -6.83 8.49 14.71
C LYS A 35 -7.60 9.73 14.28
N GLN A 36 -7.51 10.04 13.00
CA GLN A 36 -8.37 10.98 12.32
C GLN A 36 -9.31 10.20 11.40
N PRO A 37 -10.64 10.25 11.61
CA PRO A 37 -11.58 9.63 10.70
C PRO A 37 -11.50 10.28 9.31
N LEU A 38 -11.77 9.47 8.28
CA LEU A 38 -11.95 9.97 6.93
C LEU A 38 -13.18 10.90 6.89
N ASP A 39 -13.10 11.99 6.15
CA ASP A 39 -14.21 12.92 5.95
C ASP A 39 -14.46 13.18 4.47
N LEU A 40 -15.67 13.64 4.14
CA LEU A 40 -16.07 13.88 2.75
C LEU A 40 -15.25 14.98 2.07
N LYS A 41 -14.69 15.94 2.81
CA LYS A 41 -13.82 16.97 2.21
C LYS A 41 -12.54 16.34 1.69
N ARG A 42 -11.95 15.42 2.46
CA ARG A 42 -10.75 14.66 2.06
C ARG A 42 -11.05 13.70 0.92
N ILE A 43 -12.19 13.01 0.94
CA ILE A 43 -12.64 12.17 -0.18
C ILE A 43 -12.81 12.99 -1.46
N ASN A 44 -13.48 14.15 -1.36
CA ASN A 44 -13.69 15.03 -2.52
C ASN A 44 -12.38 15.66 -3.00
N ALA A 45 -11.48 16.03 -2.09
CA ALA A 45 -10.16 16.51 -2.45
C ALA A 45 -9.38 15.44 -3.23
N ALA A 46 -9.47 14.17 -2.83
CA ALA A 46 -8.79 13.06 -3.50
C ALA A 46 -9.29 12.89 -4.93
N ARG A 47 -10.61 13.04 -5.12
CA ARG A 47 -11.23 13.04 -6.45
C ARG A 47 -10.73 14.18 -7.33
N ILE A 48 -10.60 15.39 -6.79
CA ILE A 48 -10.12 16.55 -7.55
C ILE A 48 -8.67 16.35 -7.96
N THR A 49 -7.82 15.82 -7.09
CA THR A 49 -6.40 15.62 -7.43
C THR A 49 -6.18 14.46 -8.41
N GLY A 50 -7.05 13.44 -8.39
CA GLY A 50 -7.04 12.39 -9.41
C GLY A 50 -7.38 12.88 -10.83
N LEU A 51 -8.16 13.97 -10.97
CA LEU A 51 -8.44 14.60 -12.27
C LEU A 51 -7.23 15.34 -12.86
N GLU A 52 -6.30 15.83 -12.02
CA GLU A 52 -5.08 16.51 -12.47
C GLU A 52 -4.01 15.52 -12.97
N LEU A 53 -4.01 14.29 -12.46
CA LEU A 53 -3.11 13.18 -12.84
C LEU A 53 -3.23 12.79 -14.33
N GLU A 54 -4.43 12.77 -14.90
CA GLU A 54 -4.65 12.41 -16.32
C GLU A 54 -4.01 13.41 -17.30
N SER A 55 -3.75 14.65 -16.87
CA SER A 55 -3.20 15.69 -17.75
C SER A 55 -1.67 15.64 -17.94
N ASN A 56 -0.94 14.87 -17.13
CA ASN A 56 0.53 14.88 -17.07
C ASN A 56 1.19 13.50 -17.20
N VAL A 57 0.49 12.49 -17.73
CA VAL A 57 1.07 11.14 -17.96
C VAL A 57 2.04 11.18 -19.15
N ASN A 58 3.27 11.66 -18.91
CA ASN A 58 4.36 11.63 -19.89
C ASN A 58 5.69 11.12 -19.33
N ASP A 59 5.74 10.64 -18.08
CA ASP A 59 6.96 10.10 -17.48
C ASP A 59 6.95 8.56 -17.43
N GLN A 60 7.96 7.98 -18.07
CA GLN A 60 8.14 6.55 -18.31
C GLN A 60 8.81 5.79 -17.13
N GLU A 61 8.72 6.30 -15.89
CA GLU A 61 9.41 5.68 -14.75
C GLU A 61 8.59 5.81 -13.45
N ALA A 62 7.47 5.11 -13.36
CA ALA A 62 6.59 5.17 -12.18
C ALA A 62 7.21 4.43 -10.97
N ASP A 63 7.72 5.19 -9.98
CA ASP A 63 8.11 4.69 -8.66
C ASP A 63 6.87 4.55 -7.73
N VAL A 64 6.85 3.61 -6.78
CA VAL A 64 5.67 3.39 -5.90
C VAL A 64 5.38 4.62 -5.02
N ILE A 65 6.39 5.44 -4.77
CA ILE A 65 6.23 6.74 -4.09
C ILE A 65 5.28 7.66 -4.88
N TYR A 66 5.31 7.59 -6.22
CA TYR A 66 4.41 8.30 -7.14
C TYR A 66 2.95 7.82 -7.02
N LEU A 67 2.63 6.84 -6.19
CA LEU A 67 1.33 6.16 -6.20
C LEU A 67 0.58 6.36 -4.87
N LYS A 68 1.17 7.15 -3.96
CA LYS A 68 0.61 7.43 -2.63
C LYS A 68 -0.38 8.58 -2.63
N ASN A 69 -1.51 8.35 -1.95
CA ASN A 69 -2.49 9.37 -1.61
C ASN A 69 -2.68 9.46 -0.10
N TYR A 70 -2.09 10.47 0.53
CA TYR A 70 -2.21 10.67 1.98
C TYR A 70 -3.55 11.29 2.43
N LEU A 71 -4.48 11.59 1.49
CA LEU A 71 -5.82 12.02 1.85
C LEU A 71 -6.64 10.95 2.53
N ASP A 72 -6.26 9.68 2.36
CA ASP A 72 -6.96 8.60 3.01
C ASP A 72 -6.38 8.30 4.40
N THR A 73 -5.10 8.65 4.66
CA THR A 73 -4.37 8.27 5.90
C THR A 73 -5.09 8.69 7.17
N GLN A 74 -5.19 7.76 8.12
CA GLN A 74 -5.98 7.96 9.33
C GLN A 74 -5.15 8.08 10.61
N TYR A 75 -3.88 7.69 10.62
CA TYR A 75 -3.11 7.61 11.86
C TYR A 75 -1.84 8.46 11.78
N TYR A 76 -1.59 9.22 12.85
CA TYR A 76 -0.38 10.02 13.01
C TYR A 76 0.05 10.02 14.48
N GLY A 77 1.34 10.24 14.72
CA GLY A 77 1.89 10.41 16.06
C GLY A 77 2.79 11.63 16.12
N GLU A 78 3.42 11.86 17.27
CA GLU A 78 4.26 13.04 17.49
C GLU A 78 5.74 12.67 17.55
N ILE A 79 6.56 13.49 16.90
CA ILE A 79 8.02 13.47 16.99
C ILE A 79 8.55 14.86 17.34
N GLY A 80 9.79 14.91 17.80
CA GLY A 80 10.52 16.16 18.06
C GLY A 80 11.74 16.28 17.16
N ILE A 81 12.06 17.46 16.65
CA ILE A 81 13.28 17.70 15.86
C ILE A 81 14.04 18.89 16.47
N GLY A 82 15.33 18.70 16.72
CA GLY A 82 16.24 19.74 17.21
C GLY A 82 16.41 19.84 18.72
N SER A 83 17.26 20.79 19.15
CA SER A 83 17.57 21.04 20.56
C SER A 83 17.55 22.54 20.92
N PRO A 84 16.50 23.07 21.58
CA PRO A 84 15.35 22.35 22.12
C PRO A 84 14.47 21.72 21.04
N SER A 85 13.79 20.64 21.41
CA SER A 85 12.91 19.86 20.54
C SER A 85 11.73 20.70 20.04
N GLN A 86 11.54 20.73 18.72
CA GLN A 86 10.38 21.30 18.05
C GLN A 86 9.45 20.16 17.65
N SER A 87 8.20 20.16 18.12
CA SER A 87 7.27 19.04 17.92
C SER A 87 6.58 19.10 16.55
N PHE A 88 6.37 17.94 15.95
CA PHE A 88 5.66 17.74 14.68
C PHE A 88 4.74 16.53 14.78
N SER A 89 3.53 16.66 14.23
CA SER A 89 2.65 15.51 13.98
C SER A 89 3.05 14.85 12.66
N VAL A 90 3.33 13.55 12.65
CA VAL A 90 3.79 12.85 11.45
C VAL A 90 3.06 11.53 11.24
N ILE A 91 2.90 11.15 9.97
CA ILE A 91 2.51 9.78 9.59
C ILE A 91 3.75 8.89 9.74
N PHE A 92 3.58 7.75 10.40
CA PHE A 92 4.57 6.67 10.41
C PHE A 92 4.30 5.76 9.22
N ASP A 93 5.14 5.85 8.19
CA ASP A 93 4.82 5.35 6.85
C ASP A 93 5.77 4.22 6.42
N THR A 94 5.29 2.98 6.40
CA THR A 94 6.09 1.81 5.99
C THR A 94 6.29 1.66 4.49
N GLY A 95 5.49 2.32 3.64
CA GLY A 95 5.82 2.44 2.21
C GLY A 95 6.78 3.61 1.92
N SER A 96 7.05 4.45 2.92
CA SER A 96 7.97 5.60 3.02
C SER A 96 9.44 5.25 3.26
N SER A 97 10.41 6.14 3.07
CA SER A 97 11.76 5.97 3.68
C SER A 97 12.43 7.27 4.13
N ASN A 98 12.00 8.41 3.59
CA ASN A 98 12.49 9.71 4.03
C ASN A 98 11.67 10.24 5.23
N LEU A 99 12.34 10.98 6.12
CA LEU A 99 11.69 11.88 7.07
C LEU A 99 11.66 13.29 6.45
N TRP A 100 10.52 13.96 6.48
CA TRP A 100 10.42 15.34 6.03
C TRP A 100 9.38 16.12 6.84
N VAL A 101 9.63 17.42 7.02
CA VAL A 101 8.74 18.38 7.70
C VAL A 101 8.77 19.76 7.02
N PRO A 102 7.75 20.61 7.19
CA PRO A 102 7.72 21.95 6.63
C PRO A 102 8.85 22.81 7.18
N SER A 103 9.54 23.56 6.32
CA SER A 103 10.58 24.49 6.74
C SER A 103 10.00 25.85 7.11
N SER A 104 10.64 26.53 8.05
CA SER A 104 10.49 27.98 8.25
C SER A 104 10.78 28.81 6.99
N LYS A 105 11.50 28.23 6.00
CA LYS A 105 11.77 28.81 4.68
C LYS A 105 10.64 28.59 3.66
N CYS A 106 9.58 27.85 4.01
CA CYS A 106 8.40 27.70 3.17
C CYS A 106 7.51 28.94 3.26
N LEU A 107 7.75 29.91 2.37
CA LEU A 107 7.07 31.22 2.42
C LEU A 107 5.83 31.30 1.52
N PHE A 108 5.84 30.59 0.39
CA PHE A 108 4.88 30.78 -0.69
C PHE A 108 3.80 29.69 -0.79
N SER A 109 3.91 28.58 -0.04
CA SER A 109 2.88 27.54 0.01
C SER A 109 1.90 27.81 1.15
N ILE A 110 0.61 27.92 0.83
CA ILE A 110 -0.48 28.16 1.80
C ILE A 110 -0.52 27.06 2.86
N ALA A 111 -0.32 25.80 2.46
CA ALA A 111 -0.33 24.65 3.36
C ALA A 111 0.72 24.76 4.48
N CYS A 112 1.94 25.23 4.19
CA CYS A 112 2.98 25.47 5.20
C CYS A 112 2.59 26.52 6.26
N HIS A 113 1.60 27.38 6.01
CA HIS A 113 1.10 28.34 7.00
C HIS A 113 0.08 27.74 7.96
N LEU A 114 -0.47 26.57 7.63
CA LEU A 114 -1.40 25.81 8.46
C LEU A 114 -0.72 24.76 9.33
N HIS A 115 0.57 24.49 9.08
CA HIS A 115 1.35 23.43 9.73
C HIS A 115 2.51 23.98 10.56
N SER A 116 2.98 23.15 11.48
CA SER A 116 4.20 23.40 12.25
C SER A 116 5.40 23.48 11.30
N LYS A 117 6.34 24.37 11.59
CA LYS A 117 7.53 24.61 10.76
C LYS A 117 8.81 24.40 11.54
N PHE A 118 9.80 23.79 10.91
CA PHE A 118 11.13 23.64 11.47
C PHE A 118 11.95 24.91 11.34
N TRP A 119 12.43 25.40 12.48
CA TRP A 119 13.28 26.57 12.59
C TRP A 119 14.71 26.16 12.92
N ALA A 120 15.51 25.94 11.89
CA ALA A 120 16.94 25.59 12.02
C ALA A 120 17.70 26.50 13.00
N ARG A 121 17.42 27.82 12.97
CA ARG A 121 18.05 28.82 13.85
C ARG A 121 17.78 28.63 15.35
N LEU A 122 16.73 27.90 15.71
CA LEU A 122 16.34 27.67 17.11
C LEU A 122 16.97 26.39 17.66
N SER A 123 17.48 25.51 16.81
CA SER A 123 18.11 24.27 17.22
C SER A 123 19.63 24.43 17.34
N ARG A 124 20.16 24.03 18.50
CA ARG A 124 21.61 24.03 18.79
C ARG A 124 22.35 22.83 18.19
N THR A 125 21.61 21.77 17.86
CA THR A 125 22.14 20.51 17.28
C THR A 125 22.00 20.46 15.76
N TYR A 126 21.42 21.50 15.16
CA TYR A 126 21.25 21.60 13.71
C TYR A 126 22.58 21.68 12.98
N THR A 127 22.72 20.85 11.95
CA THR A 127 23.79 20.93 10.95
C THR A 127 23.19 21.05 9.56
N LYS A 128 23.66 22.05 8.81
CA LYS A 128 23.20 22.30 7.45
C LYS A 128 23.83 21.30 6.48
N ILE A 129 23.00 20.58 5.71
CA ILE A 129 23.41 19.81 4.52
C ILE A 129 23.16 20.66 3.26
N GLY A 130 21.90 20.99 2.98
CA GLY A 130 21.50 21.93 1.91
C GLY A 130 21.42 21.34 0.50
N ILE A 131 21.52 20.02 0.33
CA ILE A 131 21.31 19.34 -0.95
C ILE A 131 19.82 19.43 -1.31
N PRO A 132 19.43 20.01 -2.46
CA PRO A 132 18.03 20.10 -2.86
C PRO A 132 17.48 18.73 -3.25
N CYS A 133 16.19 18.51 -3.01
CA CYS A 133 15.52 17.27 -3.42
C CYS A 133 14.06 17.51 -3.77
N GLN A 134 13.49 16.59 -4.53
CA GLN A 134 12.08 16.56 -4.89
C GLN A 134 11.55 15.14 -4.68
N ILE A 135 10.42 15.03 -3.99
CA ILE A 135 9.70 13.76 -3.82
C ILE A 135 8.40 13.88 -4.60
N HIS A 136 8.15 12.90 -5.46
CA HIS A 136 6.92 12.83 -6.24
C HIS A 136 5.93 11.88 -5.57
N TYR A 137 4.72 12.37 -5.30
CA TYR A 137 3.55 11.60 -4.90
C TYR A 137 2.52 11.59 -6.04
N GLY A 138 1.53 10.70 -5.97
CA GLY A 138 0.54 10.58 -7.05
C GLY A 138 -0.18 11.87 -7.35
N SER A 139 -0.57 12.59 -6.30
CA SER A 139 -1.30 13.85 -6.40
C SER A 139 -0.41 15.09 -6.54
N GLY A 140 0.91 14.95 -6.76
CA GLY A 140 1.85 16.07 -6.96
C GLY A 140 3.20 15.86 -6.26
N SER A 141 4.09 16.86 -6.32
CA SER A 141 5.43 16.77 -5.73
C SER A 141 5.67 17.76 -4.59
N ILE A 142 6.52 17.37 -3.64
CA ILE A 142 7.09 18.27 -2.64
C ILE A 142 8.57 18.54 -2.95
N SER A 143 9.03 19.76 -2.71
CA SER A 143 10.42 20.16 -2.95
C SER A 143 11.01 20.81 -1.71
N GLY A 144 12.26 20.48 -1.44
CA GLY A 144 12.96 20.90 -0.23
C GLY A 144 14.46 20.74 -0.36
N PHE A 145 15.11 20.65 0.79
CA PHE A 145 16.53 20.32 0.86
C PHE A 145 16.82 19.53 2.13
N PHE A 146 17.87 18.72 2.10
CA PHE A 146 18.31 17.94 3.24
C PHE A 146 18.92 18.80 4.35
N SER A 147 18.71 18.36 5.58
CA SER A 147 19.23 18.92 6.82
C SER A 147 19.52 17.79 7.79
N LEU A 148 20.39 18.06 8.78
CA LEU A 148 20.77 17.10 9.80
C LEU A 148 20.42 17.68 11.18
N ASP A 149 19.72 16.91 12.01
CA ASP A 149 19.50 17.28 13.41
C ASP A 149 19.19 16.04 14.26
N HIS A 150 19.00 16.22 15.56
CA HIS A 150 18.56 15.15 16.45
C HIS A 150 17.03 15.02 16.38
N VAL A 151 16.53 13.79 16.27
CA VAL A 151 15.09 13.50 16.23
C VAL A 151 14.70 12.71 17.46
N LYS A 152 13.73 13.23 18.22
CA LYS A 152 13.14 12.62 19.39
C LYS A 152 11.88 11.83 19.01
N VAL A 153 11.86 10.54 19.32
CA VAL A 153 10.70 9.65 19.14
C VAL A 153 10.41 8.99 20.49
N GLY A 154 9.30 9.37 21.12
CA GLY A 154 9.03 8.99 22.51
C GLY A 154 10.10 9.57 23.42
N ASP A 155 10.77 8.72 24.20
CA ASP A 155 11.88 9.14 25.07
C ASP A 155 13.27 8.98 24.43
N ILE A 156 13.37 8.37 23.24
CA ILE A 156 14.63 8.22 22.50
C ILE A 156 14.97 9.50 21.75
N ALA A 157 16.23 9.90 21.81
CA ALA A 157 16.82 10.88 20.89
C ALA A 157 17.78 10.19 19.91
N VAL A 158 17.34 10.04 18.66
CA VAL A 158 18.17 9.59 17.53
C VAL A 158 19.03 10.75 17.07
N LYS A 159 20.35 10.59 17.14
CA LYS A 159 21.30 11.64 16.76
C LYS A 159 21.55 11.62 15.26
N ASP A 160 21.97 12.77 14.73
CA ASP A 160 22.46 12.91 13.36
C ASP A 160 21.50 12.29 12.32
N GLN A 161 20.21 12.56 12.47
CA GLN A 161 19.20 12.11 11.53
C GLN A 161 19.09 13.08 10.36
N GLU A 162 19.25 12.57 9.15
CA GLU A 162 18.98 13.31 7.93
C GLU A 162 17.47 13.42 7.71
N PHE A 163 16.98 14.61 7.39
CA PHE A 163 15.59 14.85 7.05
C PHE A 163 15.48 15.99 6.04
N ILE A 164 14.33 16.08 5.39
CA ILE A 164 14.09 17.09 4.37
C ILE A 164 13.27 18.24 4.96
N GLU A 165 13.79 19.46 4.81
CA GLU A 165 13.09 20.71 5.05
C GLU A 165 12.30 21.09 3.79
N ILE A 166 10.97 20.99 3.83
CA ILE A 166 10.11 21.32 2.69
C ILE A 166 9.95 22.82 2.53
N THR A 167 10.19 23.32 1.31
CA THR A 167 10.12 24.75 0.97
C THR A 167 8.99 25.09 0.01
N ARG A 168 8.52 24.09 -0.73
CA ARG A 168 7.40 24.21 -1.65
C ARG A 168 6.62 22.91 -1.66
N GLU A 169 5.32 23.02 -1.43
CA GLU A 169 4.37 21.96 -1.68
C GLU A 169 3.59 22.30 -2.95
N GLY A 170 3.61 21.41 -3.93
CA GLY A 170 2.79 21.48 -5.15
C GLY A 170 1.44 20.76 -5.00
N TYR A 171 0.98 20.54 -3.77
CA TYR A 171 0.08 19.45 -3.42
C TYR A 171 -1.14 19.96 -2.65
N LEU A 172 -2.33 19.87 -3.26
CA LEU A 172 -3.62 20.28 -2.65
C LEU A 172 -3.98 19.53 -1.37
N PRO A 173 -3.68 18.22 -1.21
CA PRO A 173 -4.06 17.51 0.00
C PRO A 173 -3.41 18.01 1.30
N PHE A 174 -2.23 18.64 1.23
CA PHE A 174 -1.58 19.19 2.43
C PHE A 174 -2.38 20.35 3.01
N LEU A 175 -3.28 21.00 2.27
CA LEU A 175 -4.15 22.04 2.82
C LEU A 175 -5.18 21.50 3.83
N VAL A 176 -5.52 20.21 3.74
CA VAL A 176 -6.54 19.56 4.57
C VAL A 176 -5.97 18.48 5.49
N ALA A 177 -4.64 18.30 5.46
CA ALA A 177 -3.93 17.41 6.37
C ALA A 177 -4.00 17.94 7.82
N LYS A 178 -4.00 17.03 8.80
CA LYS A 178 -3.82 17.37 10.23
C LYS A 178 -2.47 16.90 10.78
N TYR A 179 -1.59 16.49 9.89
CA TYR A 179 -0.22 16.08 10.19
C TYR A 179 0.72 17.03 9.46
N ASP A 180 1.84 17.36 10.08
CA ASP A 180 2.84 18.26 9.55
C ASP A 180 3.76 17.59 8.53
N GLY A 181 4.09 16.31 8.74
CA GLY A 181 5.09 15.61 7.93
C GLY A 181 4.93 14.10 7.86
N ILE A 182 5.95 13.45 7.30
CA ILE A 182 6.00 11.98 7.20
C ILE A 182 7.34 11.49 7.74
N LEU A 183 7.28 10.40 8.50
CA LEU A 183 8.42 9.62 8.94
C LEU A 183 8.36 8.26 8.24
N GLY A 184 9.21 8.07 7.24
CA GLY A 184 9.36 6.80 6.52
C GLY A 184 9.99 5.70 7.37
N LEU A 185 9.40 4.50 7.31
CA LEU A 185 9.81 3.27 8.03
C LEU A 185 10.18 2.11 7.08
N GLY A 186 10.24 2.38 5.78
CA GLY A 186 10.74 1.46 4.76
C GLY A 186 12.27 1.39 4.73
N PHE A 187 12.80 0.81 3.66
CA PHE A 187 14.23 0.53 3.52
C PHE A 187 14.98 1.62 2.76
N GLN A 188 16.28 1.77 3.03
CA GLN A 188 17.10 2.83 2.46
C GLN A 188 17.16 2.84 0.92
N GLU A 189 16.94 1.69 0.26
CA GLU A 189 16.98 1.53 -1.19
C GLU A 189 15.97 2.41 -1.95
N ILE A 190 14.87 2.79 -1.30
CA ILE A 190 13.83 3.68 -1.87
C ILE A 190 13.90 5.11 -1.29
N SER A 191 14.92 5.40 -0.49
CA SER A 191 15.13 6.72 0.09
C SER A 191 15.72 7.67 -0.96
N VAL A 192 15.13 8.86 -1.10
CA VAL A 192 15.70 9.92 -1.95
C VAL A 192 17.12 10.26 -1.47
N GLU A 193 18.05 10.37 -2.41
CA GLU A 193 19.50 10.55 -2.17
C GLU A 193 20.14 9.46 -1.28
N GLN A 194 19.51 8.27 -1.17
CA GLN A 194 19.93 7.19 -0.27
C GLN A 194 20.09 7.63 1.19
N ALA A 195 19.34 8.65 1.62
CA ALA A 195 19.39 9.14 3.00
C ALA A 195 19.01 8.02 3.98
N THR A 196 19.71 7.94 5.12
CA THR A 196 19.50 6.83 6.07
C THR A 196 18.16 7.00 6.82
N PRO A 197 17.21 6.04 6.72
CA PRO A 197 15.93 6.15 7.41
C PRO A 197 16.09 6.18 8.93
N LEU A 198 15.15 6.81 9.63
CA LEU A 198 15.20 6.95 11.10
C LEU A 198 15.27 5.61 11.83
N TRP A 199 14.52 4.61 11.34
CA TRP A 199 14.55 3.26 11.89
C TRP A 199 15.96 2.63 11.84
N PHE A 200 16.72 2.86 10.75
CA PHE A 200 18.08 2.34 10.61
C PHE A 200 19.00 2.98 11.65
N ASN A 201 18.90 4.29 11.84
CA ASN A 201 19.67 4.99 12.86
C ASN A 201 19.29 4.55 14.29
N MET A 202 18.01 4.30 14.58
CA MET A 202 17.58 3.72 15.87
C MET A 202 18.28 2.39 16.16
N VAL A 203 18.30 1.49 15.17
CA VAL A 203 18.95 0.17 15.28
C VAL A 203 20.46 0.30 15.41
N GLN A 204 21.10 1.12 14.58
CA GLN A 204 22.57 1.27 14.56
C GLN A 204 23.11 1.96 15.82
N GLN A 205 22.37 2.92 16.38
CA GLN A 205 22.75 3.63 17.60
C GLN A 205 22.42 2.84 18.88
N GLY A 206 21.82 1.64 18.76
CA GLY A 206 21.53 0.77 19.89
C GLY A 206 20.36 1.22 20.75
N HIS A 207 19.41 1.97 20.19
CA HIS A 207 18.24 2.47 20.94
C HIS A 207 17.10 1.44 21.05
N VAL A 208 17.22 0.27 20.42
CA VAL A 208 16.19 -0.78 20.43
C VAL A 208 16.78 -2.13 20.78
N SER A 209 16.09 -2.87 21.64
CA SER A 209 16.52 -4.19 22.13
C SER A 209 16.34 -5.29 21.08
N GLN A 210 15.22 -5.26 20.35
CA GLN A 210 14.96 -6.13 19.20
C GLN A 210 14.91 -5.30 17.92
N LYS A 211 15.40 -5.87 16.81
CA LYS A 211 15.35 -5.23 15.48
C LYS A 211 13.97 -5.39 14.84
N ILE A 212 12.92 -5.11 15.61
CA ILE A 212 11.53 -5.18 15.17
C ILE A 212 10.79 -3.91 15.60
N PHE A 213 9.75 -3.57 14.85
CA PHE A 213 8.71 -2.66 15.31
C PHE A 213 7.33 -3.23 15.00
N SER A 214 6.32 -2.85 15.77
CA SER A 214 4.96 -3.35 15.59
C SER A 214 3.92 -2.25 15.58
N LEU A 215 2.84 -2.46 14.83
CA LEU A 215 1.69 -1.58 14.72
C LEU A 215 0.42 -2.25 15.24
N TRP A 216 -0.29 -1.49 16.07
CA TRP A 216 -1.69 -1.73 16.42
C TRP A 216 -2.50 -0.49 16.08
N LEU A 217 -3.48 -0.64 15.19
CA LEU A 217 -4.35 0.46 14.76
C LEU A 217 -5.77 0.23 15.29
N ASN A 218 -6.19 1.07 16.23
CA ASN A 218 -7.50 0.97 16.84
C ASN A 218 -8.58 1.55 15.91
N ARG A 219 -9.65 0.77 15.70
CA ARG A 219 -10.77 1.21 14.86
C ARG A 219 -11.77 2.08 15.61
N ASP A 220 -11.82 1.97 16.93
CA ASP A 220 -12.78 2.67 17.76
C ASP A 220 -12.59 4.19 17.68
N LEU A 221 -13.59 4.88 17.13
CA LEU A 221 -13.59 6.33 16.99
C LEU A 221 -13.86 7.05 18.32
N THR A 222 -14.33 6.32 19.34
CA THR A 222 -14.59 6.87 20.68
C THR A 222 -13.37 6.79 21.60
N SER A 223 -12.35 6.01 21.22
CA SER A 223 -11.11 5.87 21.96
C SER A 223 -10.22 7.10 21.79
N GLU A 224 -9.64 7.59 22.89
CA GLU A 224 -8.60 8.64 22.85
C GLU A 224 -7.31 8.13 22.19
N VAL A 225 -7.04 6.84 22.31
CA VAL A 225 -5.89 6.17 21.69
C VAL A 225 -6.35 5.56 20.36
N GLY A 226 -5.90 6.17 19.27
CA GLY A 226 -6.15 5.70 17.91
C GLY A 226 -5.27 4.52 17.51
N GLY A 227 -4.14 4.29 18.18
CA GLY A 227 -3.27 3.15 17.95
C GLY A 227 -1.97 3.26 18.74
N GLU A 228 -1.04 2.34 18.50
CA GLU A 228 0.29 2.33 19.09
C GLU A 228 1.29 1.78 18.07
N ILE A 229 2.44 2.44 17.93
CA ILE A 229 3.66 1.85 17.37
C ILE A 229 4.62 1.54 18.50
N VAL A 230 5.19 0.34 18.47
CA VAL A 230 6.21 -0.11 19.43
C VAL A 230 7.49 -0.39 18.68
N PHE A 231 8.56 0.35 18.98
CA PHE A 231 9.91 0.06 18.51
C PHE A 231 10.64 -0.81 19.53
N GLY A 232 11.39 -1.80 19.06
CA GLY A 232 12.15 -2.71 19.92
C GLY A 232 11.36 -3.91 20.43
N GLY A 233 10.11 -4.10 20.02
CA GLY A 233 9.28 -5.22 20.47
C GLY A 233 7.83 -5.13 20.00
N LEU A 234 6.93 -5.70 20.81
CA LEU A 234 5.50 -5.76 20.58
C LEU A 234 4.74 -5.72 21.91
N ASP A 235 3.46 -5.36 21.88
CA ASP A 235 2.58 -5.42 23.05
C ASP A 235 1.59 -6.57 22.93
N TRP A 236 1.72 -7.57 23.81
CA TRP A 236 0.85 -8.74 23.87
C TRP A 236 -0.62 -8.42 24.12
N ARG A 237 -0.95 -7.22 24.64
CA ARG A 237 -2.33 -6.77 24.85
C ARG A 237 -3.02 -6.38 23.54
N HIS A 238 -2.26 -6.12 22.48
CA HIS A 238 -2.77 -5.59 21.22
C HIS A 238 -3.07 -6.66 20.16
N PHE A 239 -2.89 -7.94 20.47
CA PHE A 239 -3.22 -9.03 19.55
C PHE A 239 -3.69 -10.30 20.28
N ARG A 240 -4.21 -11.25 19.51
CA ARG A 240 -4.64 -12.57 19.98
C ARG A 240 -4.06 -13.66 19.09
N GLY A 241 -3.64 -14.76 19.71
CA GLY A 241 -2.98 -15.87 19.01
C GLY A 241 -1.53 -15.54 18.66
N GLU A 242 -0.96 -16.33 17.76
CA GLU A 242 0.41 -16.17 17.29
C GLU A 242 0.46 -15.41 15.96
N HIS A 243 1.58 -14.74 15.68
CA HIS A 243 1.81 -14.11 14.38
C HIS A 243 2.18 -15.14 13.33
N THR A 244 1.52 -15.06 12.18
CA THR A 244 1.98 -15.74 10.96
C THR A 244 3.01 -14.87 10.28
N TYR A 245 4.26 -15.35 10.20
CA TYR A 245 5.35 -14.63 9.56
C TYR A 245 5.56 -15.08 8.11
N VAL A 246 5.76 -14.10 7.22
CA VAL A 246 6.14 -14.31 5.82
C VAL A 246 7.36 -13.47 5.47
N PRO A 247 8.29 -13.97 4.64
CA PRO A 247 9.51 -13.26 4.30
C PRO A 247 9.22 -12.02 3.44
N VAL A 248 10.07 -11.00 3.59
CA VAL A 248 10.14 -9.89 2.64
C VAL A 248 10.74 -10.40 1.34
N THR A 249 10.04 -10.18 0.23
CA THR A 249 10.39 -10.71 -1.10
C THR A 249 11.33 -9.81 -1.87
N LYS A 250 11.29 -8.49 -1.63
CA LYS A 250 12.14 -7.48 -2.29
C LYS A 250 12.48 -6.38 -1.31
N SER A 251 13.77 -6.18 -1.04
CA SER A 251 14.23 -5.07 -0.19
C SER A 251 13.99 -3.73 -0.88
N GLY A 252 13.67 -2.70 -0.10
CA GLY A 252 13.09 -1.42 -0.56
C GLY A 252 11.74 -1.18 0.11
N TYR A 253 10.76 -2.04 -0.18
CA TYR A 253 9.44 -2.02 0.44
C TYR A 253 9.29 -3.17 1.45
N TRP A 254 8.34 -3.03 2.39
CA TRP A 254 7.84 -4.16 3.18
C TRP A 254 6.91 -5.04 2.32
N GLN A 255 7.50 -5.63 1.27
CA GLN A 255 6.80 -6.40 0.25
C GLN A 255 6.78 -7.90 0.61
N ILE A 256 5.60 -8.50 0.64
CA ILE A 256 5.38 -9.92 0.92
C ILE A 256 4.71 -10.61 -0.27
N GLU A 257 4.73 -11.94 -0.27
CA GLU A 257 3.90 -12.72 -1.19
C GLU A 257 2.51 -12.95 -0.57
N VAL A 258 1.46 -12.63 -1.33
CA VAL A 258 0.06 -12.89 -0.99
C VAL A 258 -0.50 -13.87 -2.01
N GLY A 259 -1.16 -14.92 -1.52
CA GLY A 259 -1.84 -15.90 -2.35
C GLY A 259 -3.22 -15.43 -2.80
N ASP A 260 -4.12 -16.39 -2.97
CA ASP A 260 -5.45 -16.11 -3.52
C ASP A 260 -6.26 -15.16 -2.63
N ILE A 261 -7.06 -14.32 -3.29
CA ILE A 261 -8.04 -13.44 -2.66
C ILE A 261 -9.42 -14.00 -2.95
N LEU A 262 -10.17 -14.29 -1.89
CA LEU A 262 -11.49 -14.87 -1.96
C LEU A 262 -12.54 -13.82 -1.60
N VAL A 263 -13.60 -13.74 -2.40
CA VAL A 263 -14.84 -13.04 -2.00
C VAL A 263 -15.82 -14.12 -1.60
N GLU A 264 -16.24 -14.11 -0.33
CA GLU A 264 -16.89 -15.24 0.33
C GLU A 264 -15.98 -16.48 0.26
N ASN A 265 -16.34 -17.50 -0.52
CA ASN A 265 -15.53 -18.68 -0.79
C ASN A 265 -15.11 -18.79 -2.27
N ASN A 266 -15.35 -17.74 -3.05
CA ASN A 266 -15.06 -17.72 -4.47
C ASN A 266 -13.75 -17.00 -4.74
N SER A 267 -12.82 -17.72 -5.36
CA SER A 267 -11.54 -17.18 -5.79
C SER A 267 -11.69 -16.13 -6.88
N THR A 268 -10.98 -15.01 -6.71
CA THR A 268 -10.82 -13.95 -7.72
C THR A 268 -9.83 -14.34 -8.82
N GLY A 269 -9.01 -15.36 -8.59
CA GLY A 269 -8.25 -16.10 -9.61
C GLY A 269 -6.86 -15.59 -9.91
N LEU A 270 -6.63 -14.26 -9.84
CA LEU A 270 -5.38 -13.63 -10.28
C LEU A 270 -4.21 -14.00 -9.38
N CYS A 271 -4.40 -13.89 -8.05
CA CYS A 271 -3.33 -14.11 -7.07
C CYS A 271 -3.16 -15.57 -6.63
N ARG A 272 -3.78 -16.54 -7.32
CA ARG A 272 -3.65 -17.98 -6.98
C ARG A 272 -2.21 -18.48 -6.97
N ASN A 273 -1.38 -17.95 -7.86
CA ASN A 273 0.03 -18.33 -8.01
C ASN A 273 0.99 -17.38 -7.27
N GLY A 274 0.43 -16.51 -6.42
CA GLY A 274 1.16 -15.46 -5.72
C GLY A 274 1.08 -14.11 -6.43
N CYS A 275 0.76 -13.07 -5.66
CA CYS A 275 0.91 -11.66 -5.97
C CYS A 275 1.91 -11.04 -5.01
N ALA A 276 2.51 -9.93 -5.40
CA ALA A 276 3.27 -9.10 -4.48
C ALA A 276 2.29 -8.21 -3.71
N ALA A 277 2.51 -8.00 -2.41
CA ALA A 277 1.77 -7.00 -1.65
C ALA A 277 2.73 -6.16 -0.80
N ILE A 278 2.56 -4.84 -0.82
CA ILE A 278 3.27 -3.92 0.06
C ILE A 278 2.41 -3.67 1.30
N VAL A 279 3.02 -3.83 2.47
CA VAL A 279 2.38 -3.57 3.76
C VAL A 279 2.63 -2.10 4.14
N ASP A 280 1.62 -1.25 3.97
CA ASP A 280 1.79 0.21 3.97
C ASP A 280 0.88 0.93 4.98
N SER A 281 1.45 1.36 6.10
CA SER A 281 0.75 2.19 7.11
C SER A 281 0.58 3.66 6.69
N GLY A 282 1.18 4.07 5.57
CA GLY A 282 1.01 5.41 4.99
C GLY A 282 -0.30 5.58 4.23
N THR A 283 -1.03 4.50 3.93
CA THR A 283 -2.31 4.52 3.20
C THR A 283 -3.40 3.77 3.97
N SER A 284 -4.65 4.20 3.82
CA SER A 284 -5.75 3.57 4.55
C SER A 284 -6.51 2.50 3.76
N LEU A 285 -6.60 2.63 2.43
CA LEU A 285 -7.32 1.67 1.60
C LEU A 285 -6.44 0.49 1.20
N ILE A 286 -7.08 -0.62 0.87
CA ILE A 286 -6.45 -1.73 0.17
C ILE A 286 -6.49 -1.42 -1.33
N ALA A 287 -5.33 -1.31 -1.95
CA ALA A 287 -5.21 -1.05 -3.38
C ALA A 287 -4.82 -2.32 -4.11
N GLY A 288 -5.44 -2.60 -5.26
CA GLY A 288 -5.15 -3.81 -6.03
C GLY A 288 -5.56 -3.70 -7.49
N PRO A 289 -5.16 -4.68 -8.33
CA PRO A 289 -5.46 -4.70 -9.75
C PRO A 289 -6.96 -4.57 -10.03
N THR A 290 -7.30 -3.83 -11.08
CA THR A 290 -8.69 -3.56 -11.44
C THR A 290 -9.48 -4.86 -11.63
N GLU A 291 -8.86 -5.94 -12.11
CA GLU A 291 -9.55 -7.22 -12.32
C GLU A 291 -10.01 -7.90 -11.04
N ILE A 292 -9.30 -7.68 -9.92
CA ILE A 292 -9.67 -8.19 -8.60
C ILE A 292 -10.67 -7.24 -7.95
N VAL A 293 -10.36 -5.94 -7.93
CA VAL A 293 -11.20 -4.95 -7.25
C VAL A 293 -12.58 -4.87 -7.89
N ALA A 294 -12.72 -5.02 -9.21
CA ALA A 294 -14.02 -5.10 -9.87
C ALA A 294 -14.85 -6.30 -9.36
N GLN A 295 -14.22 -7.46 -9.14
CA GLN A 295 -14.89 -8.64 -8.60
C GLN A 295 -15.30 -8.43 -7.13
N ILE A 296 -14.43 -7.81 -6.33
CA ILE A 296 -14.73 -7.46 -4.92
C ILE A 296 -15.88 -6.47 -4.86
N ASN A 297 -15.77 -5.32 -5.54
CA ASN A 297 -16.79 -4.26 -5.54
C ASN A 297 -18.15 -4.79 -5.94
N ARG A 298 -18.22 -5.64 -6.96
CA ARG A 298 -19.46 -6.32 -7.32
C ARG A 298 -19.98 -7.21 -6.19
N GLY A 299 -19.13 -8.03 -5.57
CA GLY A 299 -19.52 -8.95 -4.51
C GLY A 299 -20.05 -8.25 -3.26
N ILE A 300 -19.57 -7.03 -3.00
CA ILE A 300 -20.00 -6.20 -1.87
C ILE A 300 -21.05 -5.14 -2.24
N GLY A 301 -21.57 -5.15 -3.47
CA GLY A 301 -22.58 -4.18 -3.92
C GLY A 301 -22.09 -2.73 -4.00
N ALA A 302 -20.79 -2.52 -4.22
CA ALA A 302 -20.23 -1.18 -4.33
C ALA A 302 -20.54 -0.54 -5.69
N GLU A 303 -20.82 0.76 -5.65
CA GLU A 303 -21.01 1.60 -6.82
C GLU A 303 -19.74 1.66 -7.66
N GLY A 304 -19.92 1.56 -8.98
CA GLY A 304 -18.88 1.68 -9.98
C GLY A 304 -19.31 2.58 -11.13
N ILE A 305 -18.46 2.65 -12.15
CA ILE A 305 -18.72 3.36 -13.40
C ILE A 305 -19.02 2.36 -14.52
N VAL A 306 -20.00 2.70 -15.36
CA VAL A 306 -20.30 1.94 -16.56
C VAL A 306 -19.25 2.28 -17.63
N SER A 307 -18.47 1.29 -18.07
CA SER A 307 -17.57 1.45 -19.23
C SER A 307 -18.25 0.97 -20.50
N LEU A 308 -18.46 1.90 -21.43
CA LEU A 308 -19.02 1.58 -22.74
C LEU A 308 -18.01 0.79 -23.59
N GLU A 309 -16.72 1.07 -23.45
CA GLU A 309 -15.63 0.34 -24.12
C GLU A 309 -15.60 -1.13 -23.69
N CYS A 310 -15.67 -1.40 -22.38
CA CYS A 310 -15.77 -2.76 -21.84
C CYS A 310 -17.00 -3.48 -22.40
N LYS A 311 -18.19 -2.84 -22.35
CA LYS A 311 -19.43 -3.42 -22.89
C LYS A 311 -19.38 -3.62 -24.41
N ASN A 312 -18.68 -2.75 -25.14
CA ASN A 312 -18.45 -2.90 -26.57
C ASN A 312 -17.58 -4.12 -26.87
N VAL A 313 -16.54 -4.39 -26.07
CA VAL A 313 -15.73 -5.60 -26.24
C VAL A 313 -16.55 -6.85 -25.97
N VAL A 314 -17.33 -6.88 -24.89
CA VAL A 314 -18.22 -8.00 -24.55
C VAL A 314 -19.24 -8.26 -25.66
N SER A 315 -19.91 -7.23 -26.16
CA SER A 315 -20.98 -7.38 -27.16
C SER A 315 -20.44 -7.76 -28.54
N LYS A 316 -19.30 -7.21 -28.96
CA LYS A 316 -18.75 -7.43 -30.30
C LYS A 316 -17.85 -8.66 -30.41
N TYR A 317 -17.05 -8.93 -29.37
CA TYR A 317 -16.03 -9.98 -29.41
C TYR A 317 -16.28 -11.11 -28.41
N GLY A 318 -17.25 -10.97 -27.50
CA GLY A 318 -17.51 -11.94 -26.43
C GLY A 318 -17.60 -13.40 -26.91
N TYR A 319 -18.36 -13.66 -27.97
CA TYR A 319 -18.47 -15.02 -28.54
C TYR A 319 -17.13 -15.56 -29.03
N SER A 320 -16.34 -14.76 -29.77
CA SER A 320 -15.01 -15.15 -30.25
C SER A 320 -14.04 -15.38 -29.10
N LEU A 321 -14.09 -14.55 -28.06
CA LEU A 321 -13.28 -14.70 -26.83
C LEU A 321 -13.61 -16.03 -26.14
N TRP A 322 -14.90 -16.31 -25.96
CA TRP A 322 -15.36 -17.56 -25.38
C TRP A 322 -14.94 -18.77 -26.22
N ASP A 323 -15.21 -18.75 -27.52
CA ASP A 323 -14.95 -19.87 -28.43
C ASP A 323 -13.44 -20.18 -28.51
N SER A 324 -12.59 -19.15 -28.48
CA SER A 324 -11.13 -19.31 -28.40
C SER A 324 -10.72 -20.02 -27.10
N LEU A 325 -11.25 -19.57 -25.96
CA LEU A 325 -10.92 -20.14 -24.65
C LEU A 325 -11.37 -21.60 -24.50
N ILE A 326 -12.59 -21.95 -24.94
CA ILE A 326 -13.06 -23.34 -24.89
C ILE A 326 -12.32 -24.25 -25.88
N SER A 327 -11.76 -23.68 -26.95
CA SER A 327 -10.94 -24.42 -27.94
C SER A 327 -9.51 -24.67 -27.45
N GLY A 328 -9.18 -24.22 -26.23
CA GLY A 328 -7.86 -24.42 -25.64
C GLY A 328 -6.81 -23.40 -26.09
N VAL A 329 -7.21 -22.29 -26.71
CA VAL A 329 -6.31 -21.17 -26.99
C VAL A 329 -5.82 -20.61 -25.66
N ARG A 330 -4.51 -20.35 -25.58
CA ARG A 330 -3.90 -19.87 -24.36
C ARG A 330 -4.40 -18.45 -24.03
N PRO A 331 -4.77 -18.16 -22.77
CA PRO A 331 -5.24 -16.84 -22.30
C PRO A 331 -4.50 -15.64 -22.89
N GLU A 332 -3.18 -15.75 -22.94
CA GLU A 332 -2.25 -14.66 -23.18
C GLU A 332 -2.23 -14.23 -24.65
N ILE A 333 -2.68 -15.09 -25.56
CA ILE A 333 -2.70 -14.81 -27.00
C ILE A 333 -4.09 -14.53 -27.55
N VAL A 334 -5.17 -14.80 -26.78
CA VAL A 334 -6.56 -14.67 -27.28
C VAL A 334 -6.84 -13.27 -27.83
N CYS A 335 -6.41 -12.22 -27.13
CA CYS A 335 -6.66 -10.84 -27.55
C CYS A 335 -5.83 -10.42 -28.77
N VAL A 336 -4.66 -11.04 -28.97
CA VAL A 336 -3.85 -10.83 -30.17
C VAL A 336 -4.47 -11.58 -31.35
N ASP A 337 -4.88 -12.83 -31.16
CA ASP A 337 -5.52 -13.66 -32.21
C ASP A 337 -6.82 -13.03 -32.73
N ILE A 338 -7.58 -12.38 -31.85
CA ILE A 338 -8.81 -11.66 -32.22
C ILE A 338 -8.52 -10.27 -32.83
N GLY A 339 -7.27 -9.81 -32.77
CA GLY A 339 -6.82 -8.55 -33.36
C GLY A 339 -7.18 -7.31 -32.53
N LEU A 340 -7.37 -7.47 -31.22
CA LEU A 340 -7.60 -6.37 -30.27
C LEU A 340 -6.30 -5.87 -29.63
N CYS A 341 -5.25 -6.68 -29.63
CA CYS A 341 -3.91 -6.34 -29.13
C CYS A 341 -2.86 -6.54 -30.23
N SER A 342 -1.82 -5.71 -30.20
CA SER A 342 -0.65 -5.83 -31.09
C SER A 342 0.36 -6.84 -30.55
N TYR A 343 0.94 -7.65 -31.44
CA TYR A 343 2.02 -8.58 -31.09
C TYR A 343 3.32 -7.80 -30.93
N ASN A 344 3.80 -7.61 -29.70
CA ASN A 344 5.10 -6.97 -29.45
C ASN A 344 6.21 -8.02 -29.52
N GLY A 345 6.48 -8.51 -30.73
CA GLY A 345 7.58 -9.43 -31.02
C GLY A 345 8.54 -8.82 -32.00
N SER A 346 9.59 -8.16 -31.52
CA SER A 346 10.79 -7.95 -32.34
C SER A 346 11.45 -9.32 -32.58
N GLN A 347 11.20 -9.96 -33.72
CA GLN A 347 12.22 -10.53 -34.61
C GLN A 347 11.61 -11.29 -35.81
N ASN A 348 12.26 -11.08 -36.96
CA ASN A 348 12.07 -11.78 -38.23
C ASN A 348 12.18 -13.30 -38.11
N MET A 349 11.27 -14.04 -38.75
CA MET A 349 11.62 -15.13 -39.67
C MET A 349 10.50 -15.42 -40.69
N SER A 350 10.84 -15.09 -41.93
CA SER A 350 10.39 -15.62 -43.24
C SER A 350 9.34 -16.75 -43.30
N GLY A 351 8.30 -16.53 -44.11
CA GLY A 351 7.50 -17.59 -44.72
C GLY A 351 6.17 -17.07 -45.25
N GLY A 352 6.17 -16.52 -46.46
CA GLY A 352 5.07 -15.73 -47.00
C GLY A 352 3.75 -16.46 -47.28
N LEU A 353 2.66 -15.68 -47.20
CA LEU A 353 1.61 -15.62 -48.21
C LEU A 353 0.88 -14.29 -48.04
N LYS A 354 1.11 -13.37 -48.99
CA LYS A 354 0.36 -12.12 -49.13
C LYS A 354 -1.07 -12.45 -49.54
N THR A 355 -2.04 -12.10 -48.70
CA THR A 355 -3.40 -11.78 -49.17
C THR A 355 -3.52 -10.27 -49.28
N VAL A 356 -3.41 -9.81 -50.53
CA VAL A 356 -3.64 -8.43 -50.96
C VAL A 356 -5.15 -8.19 -50.99
N VAL A 357 -5.72 -7.66 -49.92
CA VAL A 357 -6.82 -6.67 -49.95
C VAL A 357 -6.82 -5.99 -48.57
N GLU A 358 -6.36 -4.74 -48.49
CA GLU A 358 -7.19 -3.65 -47.95
C GLU A 358 -6.44 -2.31 -48.05
N ASN A 359 -7.02 -1.45 -48.87
CA ASN A 359 -6.64 -0.07 -49.07
C ASN A 359 -6.97 0.75 -47.82
N LYS A 360 -6.00 1.59 -47.43
CA LYS A 360 -6.16 2.97 -46.93
C LYS A 360 -7.43 3.26 -46.12
N THR A 361 -7.31 3.24 -44.79
CA THR A 361 -7.70 4.35 -43.88
C THR A 361 -7.57 3.89 -42.42
N ARG A 362 -6.43 4.15 -41.78
CA ARG A 362 -6.33 4.20 -40.31
C ARG A 362 -5.32 5.28 -39.91
N GLU A 363 -5.73 6.53 -40.02
CA GLU A 363 -5.29 7.54 -39.06
C GLU A 363 -6.13 7.31 -37.79
N GLY A 364 -5.65 6.41 -36.93
CA GLY A 364 -6.20 6.17 -35.60
C GLY A 364 -5.13 6.46 -34.57
N SER A 365 -5.46 7.27 -33.56
CA SER A 365 -4.55 7.57 -32.45
C SER A 365 -4.14 6.28 -31.69
N PRO A 366 -2.87 6.11 -31.26
CA PRO A 366 -2.41 4.96 -30.47
C PRO A 366 -3.19 4.75 -29.16
N ILE A 367 -3.91 5.77 -28.71
CA ILE A 367 -4.69 5.81 -27.46
C ILE A 367 -5.94 4.90 -27.54
N GLY A 368 -6.48 4.65 -28.75
CA GLY A 368 -7.69 3.84 -28.92
C GLY A 368 -7.46 2.32 -28.96
N GLU A 369 -6.30 1.88 -29.48
CA GLU A 369 -5.93 0.45 -29.55
C GLU A 369 -5.54 -0.09 -28.17
N THR A 370 -4.95 0.75 -27.32
CA THR A 370 -4.52 0.37 -25.96
C THR A 370 -5.70 0.09 -25.02
N ALA A 371 -6.72 0.95 -25.00
CA ALA A 371 -7.89 0.74 -24.14
C ALA A 371 -8.68 -0.53 -24.51
N LEU A 372 -8.89 -0.80 -25.80
CA LEU A 372 -9.58 -2.00 -26.26
C LEU A 372 -8.79 -3.28 -25.93
N CYS A 373 -7.46 -3.22 -26.03
CA CYS A 373 -6.59 -4.32 -25.65
C CYS A 373 -6.73 -4.62 -24.14
N THR A 374 -6.60 -3.61 -23.27
CA THR A 374 -6.75 -3.77 -21.81
C THR A 374 -8.10 -4.39 -21.46
N PHE A 375 -9.21 -3.88 -22.00
CA PHE A 375 -10.53 -4.46 -21.72
C PHE A 375 -10.66 -5.89 -22.24
N CYS A 376 -10.06 -6.21 -23.39
CA CYS A 376 -10.02 -7.59 -23.88
C CYS A 376 -9.33 -8.51 -22.87
N GLU A 377 -8.14 -8.14 -22.41
CA GLU A 377 -7.36 -8.95 -21.46
C GLU A 377 -8.12 -9.17 -20.15
N MET A 378 -8.73 -8.11 -19.61
CA MET A 378 -9.58 -8.20 -18.41
C MET A 378 -10.77 -9.14 -18.62
N ILE A 379 -11.45 -9.05 -19.77
CA ILE A 379 -12.60 -9.91 -20.09
C ILE A 379 -12.17 -11.37 -20.25
N VAL A 380 -11.07 -11.63 -20.96
CA VAL A 380 -10.48 -12.97 -21.12
C VAL A 380 -10.19 -13.56 -19.74
N PHE A 381 -9.57 -12.78 -18.87
CA PHE A 381 -9.30 -13.17 -17.49
C PHE A 381 -10.59 -13.51 -16.73
N TRP A 382 -11.60 -12.63 -16.72
CA TRP A 382 -12.86 -12.90 -16.01
C TRP A 382 -13.60 -14.12 -16.56
N ILE A 383 -13.61 -14.34 -17.87
CA ILE A 383 -14.19 -15.54 -18.48
C ILE A 383 -13.49 -16.79 -17.94
N GLN A 384 -12.15 -16.79 -17.86
CA GLN A 384 -11.38 -17.92 -17.34
C GLN A 384 -11.66 -18.21 -15.87
N VAL A 385 -11.77 -17.17 -15.05
CA VAL A 385 -12.13 -17.33 -13.63
C VAL A 385 -13.49 -18.02 -13.51
N GLN A 386 -14.48 -17.58 -14.29
CA GLN A 386 -15.82 -18.18 -14.26
C GLN A 386 -15.86 -19.59 -14.88
N LEU A 387 -15.05 -19.87 -15.90
CA LEU A 387 -14.90 -21.21 -16.50
C LEU A 387 -14.34 -22.22 -15.49
N LYS A 388 -13.31 -21.82 -14.70
CA LYS A 388 -12.76 -22.64 -13.61
C LYS A 388 -13.79 -22.94 -12.51
N GLN A 389 -14.84 -22.12 -12.39
CA GLN A 389 -15.98 -22.33 -11.49
C GLN A 389 -17.13 -23.12 -12.14
N GLN A 390 -16.92 -23.75 -13.30
CA GLN A 390 -17.90 -24.59 -14.03
C GLN A 390 -19.23 -23.87 -14.32
N LYS A 391 -19.19 -22.56 -14.57
CA LYS A 391 -20.39 -21.78 -14.91
C LYS A 391 -20.75 -21.89 -16.39
N THR A 392 -22.05 -21.82 -16.69
CA THR A 392 -22.55 -21.85 -18.08
C THR A 392 -22.19 -20.56 -18.83
N LYS A 393 -22.12 -20.62 -20.16
CA LYS A 393 -21.81 -19.50 -21.05
C LYS A 393 -22.65 -18.26 -20.73
N GLU A 394 -23.96 -18.44 -20.54
CA GLU A 394 -24.91 -17.36 -20.23
C GLU A 394 -24.61 -16.71 -18.88
N LYS A 395 -24.30 -17.53 -17.86
CA LYS A 395 -23.92 -17.03 -16.53
C LYS A 395 -22.59 -16.27 -16.58
N VAL A 396 -21.63 -16.75 -17.38
CA VAL A 396 -20.34 -16.06 -17.57
C VAL A 396 -20.53 -14.71 -18.24
N PHE A 397 -21.26 -14.62 -19.35
CA PHE A 397 -21.48 -13.32 -20.00
C PHE A 397 -22.30 -12.37 -19.15
N LYS A 398 -23.33 -12.86 -18.43
CA LYS A 398 -24.04 -12.04 -17.45
C LYS A 398 -23.07 -11.51 -16.39
N HIS A 399 -22.16 -12.37 -15.91
CA HIS A 399 -21.17 -11.98 -14.92
C HIS A 399 -20.22 -10.90 -15.49
N VAL A 400 -19.61 -11.12 -16.63
CA VAL A 400 -18.69 -10.16 -17.27
C VAL A 400 -19.38 -8.83 -17.58
N ASN A 401 -20.60 -8.86 -18.11
CA ASN A 401 -21.34 -7.63 -18.40
C ASN A 401 -21.63 -6.80 -17.14
N GLN A 402 -21.96 -7.46 -16.02
CA GLN A 402 -22.15 -6.77 -14.74
C GLN A 402 -20.84 -6.16 -14.20
N LEU A 403 -19.68 -6.77 -14.48
CA LEU A 403 -18.39 -6.16 -14.14
C LEU A 403 -18.14 -4.89 -14.97
N CYS A 404 -18.44 -4.91 -16.27
CA CYS A 404 -18.35 -3.72 -17.12
C CYS A 404 -19.33 -2.59 -16.71
N GLU A 405 -20.43 -2.92 -16.04
CA GLU A 405 -21.42 -1.95 -15.53
C GLU A 405 -20.98 -1.28 -14.24
N ASN A 406 -20.13 -1.97 -13.45
CA ASN A 406 -19.69 -1.52 -12.13
C ASN A 406 -18.16 -1.57 -12.03
N LEU A 407 -17.45 -1.03 -13.02
CA LEU A 407 -16.00 -0.94 -12.91
C LEU A 407 -15.62 -0.01 -11.77
N PRO A 408 -14.53 -0.29 -11.04
CA PRO A 408 -14.01 0.64 -10.05
C PRO A 408 -13.78 2.02 -10.68
N ASN A 409 -14.17 3.07 -9.98
CA ASN A 409 -13.90 4.42 -10.44
C ASN A 409 -12.40 4.71 -10.27
N PRO A 410 -11.63 4.99 -11.33
CA PRO A 410 -10.19 5.21 -11.23
C PRO A 410 -9.83 6.48 -10.43
N ILE A 411 -10.78 7.42 -10.31
CA ILE A 411 -10.57 8.75 -9.70
C ILE A 411 -11.37 8.89 -8.40
N GLY A 412 -12.39 8.06 -8.21
CA GLY A 412 -13.35 8.14 -7.11
C GLY A 412 -13.26 6.97 -6.15
N LYS A 413 -13.88 7.12 -4.99
CA LYS A 413 -14.12 6.00 -4.08
C LYS A 413 -15.40 5.28 -4.50
N SER A 414 -15.45 3.97 -4.28
CA SER A 414 -16.66 3.18 -4.47
C SER A 414 -17.51 3.24 -3.21
N PHE A 415 -18.76 3.69 -3.35
CA PHE A 415 -19.71 3.80 -2.24
C PHE A 415 -20.51 2.51 -2.11
N VAL A 416 -20.95 2.18 -0.90
CA VAL A 416 -21.79 1.02 -0.61
C VAL A 416 -22.99 1.49 0.18
N ASN A 417 -24.14 0.82 0.01
CA ASN A 417 -25.29 1.08 0.86
C ASN A 417 -24.98 0.64 2.31
N CYS A 418 -25.09 1.57 3.26
CA CYS A 418 -24.81 1.30 4.67
C CYS A 418 -25.76 0.27 5.29
N ASP A 419 -26.97 0.11 4.74
CA ASP A 419 -27.98 -0.82 5.28
C ASP A 419 -27.65 -2.29 4.95
N ASP A 420 -26.81 -2.53 3.93
CA ASP A 420 -26.51 -3.88 3.46
C ASP A 420 -25.33 -4.53 4.21
N LEU A 421 -24.69 -3.82 5.14
CA LEU A 421 -23.45 -4.23 5.82
C LEU A 421 -23.48 -5.63 6.45
N GLU A 422 -24.61 -6.06 7.01
CA GLU A 422 -24.74 -7.38 7.63
C GLU A 422 -24.86 -8.52 6.62
N THR A 423 -25.18 -8.20 5.36
CA THR A 423 -25.37 -9.17 4.28
C THR A 423 -24.16 -9.29 3.35
N LEU A 424 -23.19 -8.38 3.46
CA LEU A 424 -22.02 -8.38 2.60
C LEU A 424 -21.10 -9.56 2.95
N PRO A 425 -20.39 -10.14 1.96
CA PRO A 425 -19.51 -11.28 2.19
C PRO A 425 -18.17 -10.88 2.81
N ASP A 426 -17.57 -11.77 3.57
CA ASP A 426 -16.17 -11.62 3.98
C ASP A 426 -15.24 -11.63 2.75
N VAL A 427 -14.16 -10.83 2.79
CA VAL A 427 -13.07 -10.87 1.81
C VAL A 427 -11.84 -11.46 2.48
N THR A 428 -11.32 -12.57 1.97
CA THR A 428 -10.23 -13.32 2.60
C THR A 428 -8.96 -13.26 1.78
N PHE A 429 -7.87 -12.82 2.41
CA PHE A 429 -6.52 -12.86 1.85
C PHE A 429 -5.81 -14.13 2.30
N THR A 430 -5.09 -14.80 1.41
CA THR A 430 -4.23 -15.93 1.78
C THR A 430 -2.81 -15.44 1.98
N ILE A 431 -2.24 -15.52 3.19
CA ILE A 431 -0.87 -15.08 3.47
C ILE A 431 -0.13 -16.20 4.19
N GLY A 432 1.00 -16.66 3.63
CA GLY A 432 1.76 -17.78 4.19
C GLY A 432 0.92 -19.05 4.35
N ASN A 433 0.05 -19.35 3.38
CA ASN A 433 -0.93 -20.46 3.40
C ASN A 433 -1.99 -20.39 4.51
N ASN A 434 -2.11 -19.26 5.22
CA ASN A 434 -3.13 -19.04 6.24
C ASN A 434 -4.19 -18.03 5.74
N PRO A 435 -5.48 -18.23 6.06
CA PRO A 435 -6.54 -17.30 5.68
C PRO A 435 -6.63 -16.09 6.62
N PHE A 436 -6.77 -14.90 6.05
CA PHE A 436 -6.96 -13.61 6.73
C PHE A 436 -8.28 -12.97 6.27
N PRO A 437 -9.42 -13.39 6.85
CA PRO A 437 -10.75 -12.85 6.52
C PRO A 437 -10.97 -11.44 7.09
N LEU A 438 -11.38 -10.51 6.24
CA LEU A 438 -11.92 -9.21 6.60
C LEU A 438 -13.45 -9.25 6.56
N THR A 439 -14.09 -8.91 7.68
CA THR A 439 -15.55 -8.79 7.73
C THR A 439 -16.03 -7.48 7.11
N PRO A 440 -17.33 -7.35 6.76
CA PRO A 440 -17.89 -6.10 6.23
C PRO A 440 -17.63 -4.88 7.11
N GLN A 441 -17.72 -5.03 8.43
CA GLN A 441 -17.43 -3.96 9.38
C GLN A 441 -15.95 -3.58 9.41
N GLN A 442 -15.08 -4.44 8.87
CA GLN A 442 -13.64 -4.20 8.74
C GLN A 442 -13.29 -3.51 7.42
N TYR A 443 -13.80 -3.97 6.30
CA TYR A 443 -13.44 -3.40 5.00
C TYR A 443 -14.35 -2.26 4.52
N ILE A 444 -15.49 -1.98 5.17
CA ILE A 444 -16.30 -0.79 4.86
C ILE A 444 -15.98 0.35 5.83
N LEU A 445 -15.63 1.51 5.27
CA LEU A 445 -15.36 2.73 6.01
C LEU A 445 -16.64 3.56 6.14
N LYS A 446 -17.01 3.91 7.38
CA LYS A 446 -18.14 4.80 7.68
C LYS A 446 -17.65 6.24 7.80
N VAL A 447 -18.26 7.13 7.05
CA VAL A 447 -17.97 8.56 7.05
C VAL A 447 -19.23 9.30 7.51
N GLU A 448 -19.17 9.92 8.67
CA GLU A 448 -20.28 10.69 9.24
C GLU A 448 -20.24 12.14 8.74
N GLU A 449 -21.35 12.62 8.17
CA GLU A 449 -21.52 14.02 7.80
C GLU A 449 -22.82 14.58 8.36
N ARG A 450 -22.69 15.42 9.40
CA ARG A 450 -23.68 16.34 9.99
C ARG A 450 -25.04 15.74 10.41
N CYS A 451 -25.67 14.84 9.66
CA CYS A 451 -26.84 14.00 9.97
C CYS A 451 -26.92 12.67 9.16
N SER A 452 -25.97 12.33 8.27
CA SER A 452 -25.99 11.10 7.47
C SER A 452 -24.67 10.33 7.58
N THR A 453 -24.73 9.01 7.37
CA THR A 453 -23.54 8.16 7.26
C THR A 453 -23.38 7.72 5.81
N VAL A 454 -22.18 7.90 5.27
CA VAL A 454 -21.78 7.43 3.95
C VAL A 454 -20.84 6.24 4.14
N CYS A 455 -21.11 5.13 3.45
CA CYS A 455 -20.28 3.94 3.51
C CYS A 455 -19.42 3.83 2.25
N VAL A 456 -18.13 3.66 2.45
CA VAL A 456 -17.12 3.64 1.39
C VAL A 456 -16.41 2.30 1.42
N SER A 457 -16.25 1.68 0.25
CA SER A 457 -15.43 0.49 0.08
C SER A 457 -13.98 0.78 0.49
N GLY A 458 -13.42 -0.09 1.32
CA GLY A 458 -12.01 -0.07 1.69
C GLY A 458 -11.07 -0.50 0.55
N PHE A 459 -11.62 -0.84 -0.62
CA PHE A 459 -10.87 -1.29 -1.78
C PHE A 459 -10.83 -0.22 -2.88
N VAL A 460 -9.66 -0.04 -3.49
CA VAL A 460 -9.47 0.87 -4.62
C VAL A 460 -8.71 0.16 -5.74
N ALA A 461 -9.14 0.39 -6.98
CA ALA A 461 -8.44 -0.16 -8.14
C ALA A 461 -7.16 0.61 -8.39
N PHE A 462 -6.12 -0.13 -8.69
CA PHE A 462 -4.79 0.40 -8.87
C PHE A 462 -3.97 -0.55 -9.75
N ASP A 463 -3.62 -0.07 -10.95
CA ASP A 463 -2.83 -0.82 -11.92
C ASP A 463 -1.44 -0.16 -12.07
N VAL A 464 -0.38 -0.87 -11.69
CA VAL A 464 1.01 -0.40 -11.84
C VAL A 464 1.43 -0.54 -13.31
N PRO A 465 1.86 0.54 -14.01
CA PRO A 465 2.28 0.45 -15.41
C PRO A 465 3.69 -0.15 -15.61
N PRO A 466 4.07 -0.54 -16.85
CA PRO A 466 5.39 -1.12 -17.14
C PRO A 466 6.52 -0.13 -16.85
N PRO A 467 7.73 -0.56 -16.42
CA PRO A 467 8.25 -1.93 -16.34
C PRO A 467 8.00 -2.65 -14.99
N ARG A 468 7.24 -2.07 -14.05
CA ARG A 468 6.99 -2.64 -12.71
C ARG A 468 5.64 -3.35 -12.58
N GLY A 469 4.74 -3.22 -13.56
CA GLY A 469 3.49 -3.99 -13.72
C GLY A 469 2.85 -3.77 -15.11
N PRO A 470 1.73 -4.41 -15.46
CA PRO A 470 1.77 -5.76 -15.99
C PRO A 470 2.54 -5.84 -17.34
N LEU A 471 3.62 -6.61 -17.34
CA LEU A 471 4.15 -7.22 -18.56
C LEU A 471 3.39 -8.54 -18.75
N TRP A 472 2.55 -8.60 -19.78
CA TRP A 472 1.84 -9.81 -20.23
C TRP A 472 2.73 -10.77 -21.01
N TYR A 473 4.00 -10.43 -21.17
CA TYR A 473 4.96 -11.27 -21.87
C TYR A 473 5.81 -11.97 -20.83
N ASP A 474 5.71 -13.29 -20.82
CA ASP A 474 6.73 -14.17 -20.27
C ASP A 474 8.10 -13.65 -20.74
N ASP A 475 8.90 -13.08 -19.84
CA ASP A 475 10.33 -13.03 -20.03
C ASP A 475 10.82 -14.49 -19.94
N ILE A 476 10.79 -15.18 -21.08
CA ILE A 476 11.52 -16.42 -21.25
C ILE A 476 12.99 -16.04 -21.22
N LEU A 477 13.59 -16.05 -20.03
CA LEU A 477 15.03 -16.01 -19.88
C LEU A 477 15.59 -17.35 -20.40
N CYS A 478 15.80 -17.41 -21.72
CA CYS A 478 16.36 -18.58 -22.40
C CYS A 478 17.87 -18.63 -22.11
N SER A 479 18.26 -19.26 -21.01
CA SER A 479 19.66 -19.64 -20.80
C SER A 479 20.01 -20.75 -21.80
N ILE A 480 20.88 -20.45 -22.76
CA ILE A 480 21.44 -21.42 -23.72
C ILE A 480 22.48 -22.27 -22.98
N ILE A 481 22.02 -23.20 -22.14
CA ILE A 481 22.84 -24.30 -21.65
C ILE A 481 22.02 -25.58 -21.83
N SER A 482 22.44 -26.42 -22.80
CA SER A 482 22.03 -27.82 -22.97
C SER A 482 20.70 -28.16 -23.70
N GLY A 483 20.06 -27.25 -24.44
CA GLY A 483 19.01 -27.64 -25.39
C GLY A 483 17.71 -28.24 -24.79
N CYS A 484 17.48 -28.07 -23.49
CA CYS A 484 16.19 -28.27 -22.85
C CYS A 484 15.68 -26.92 -22.34
N CYS A 485 14.59 -26.40 -22.93
CA CYS A 485 13.85 -25.29 -22.34
C CYS A 485 13.14 -25.79 -21.08
N VAL A 486 13.68 -25.49 -19.91
CA VAL A 486 12.89 -25.49 -18.67
C VAL A 486 12.29 -24.09 -18.57
N ALA A 487 10.98 -23.98 -18.80
CA ALA A 487 10.26 -22.75 -18.49
C ALA A 487 10.32 -22.52 -16.98
N VAL A 488 11.14 -21.56 -16.54
CA VAL A 488 10.99 -20.97 -15.21
C VAL A 488 10.03 -19.82 -15.40
N ALA A 489 8.78 -19.99 -14.99
CA ALA A 489 7.81 -18.90 -14.95
C ALA A 489 8.31 -17.87 -13.92
N GLU A 490 8.87 -16.75 -14.39
CA GLU A 490 9.03 -15.58 -13.52
C GLU A 490 7.62 -15.08 -13.15
N LYS A 491 7.33 -15.02 -11.86
CA LYS A 491 6.02 -14.58 -11.34
C LYS A 491 5.76 -13.14 -11.79
N CYS A 492 4.72 -12.90 -12.58
CA CYS A 492 4.26 -11.56 -12.93
C CYS A 492 3.84 -10.81 -11.65
N HIS A 493 4.62 -9.81 -11.23
CA HIS A 493 4.37 -9.06 -9.99
C HIS A 493 3.31 -7.97 -10.21
N LYS A 494 2.04 -8.34 -10.15
CA LYS A 494 0.98 -7.38 -9.81
C LYS A 494 1.11 -7.05 -8.31
N HIS A 495 1.05 -5.77 -7.98
CA HIS A 495 1.27 -5.26 -6.64
C HIS A 495 -0.06 -4.89 -5.99
N GLU A 496 -0.34 -5.52 -4.86
CA GLU A 496 -1.35 -5.10 -3.90
C GLU A 496 -0.72 -4.13 -2.89
N VAL A 497 -1.53 -3.30 -2.26
CA VAL A 497 -1.14 -2.51 -1.09
C VAL A 497 -2.11 -2.80 0.05
N LEU A 498 -1.59 -3.33 1.14
CA LEU A 498 -2.35 -3.62 2.36
C LEU A 498 -2.24 -2.41 3.31
N GLY A 499 -3.23 -1.51 3.23
CA GLY A 499 -3.33 -0.31 4.07
C GLY A 499 -3.99 -0.53 5.43
N ASP A 500 -4.31 0.57 6.12
CA ASP A 500 -4.94 0.58 7.47
C ASP A 500 -6.19 -0.30 7.57
N THR A 501 -6.96 -0.44 6.48
CA THR A 501 -8.14 -1.32 6.44
C THR A 501 -7.79 -2.75 6.81
N PHE A 502 -6.63 -3.26 6.33
CA PHE A 502 -6.09 -4.56 6.72
C PHE A 502 -5.34 -4.49 8.06
N LEU A 503 -4.46 -3.50 8.24
CA LEU A 503 -3.60 -3.37 9.43
C LEU A 503 -4.37 -3.10 10.74
N SER A 504 -5.59 -2.57 10.65
CA SER A 504 -6.48 -2.40 11.81
C SER A 504 -7.23 -3.68 12.18
N ALA A 505 -7.34 -4.65 11.27
CA ALA A 505 -7.86 -5.98 11.56
C ALA A 505 -6.78 -6.91 12.12
N TYR A 506 -5.53 -6.69 11.72
CA TYR A 506 -4.39 -7.53 12.05
C TYR A 506 -3.23 -6.71 12.61
N HIS A 507 -2.89 -6.97 13.87
CA HIS A 507 -1.65 -6.45 14.45
C HIS A 507 -0.48 -6.93 13.61
N THR A 508 0.39 -5.99 13.24
CA THR A 508 1.44 -6.21 12.26
C THR A 508 2.81 -5.98 12.89
N VAL A 509 3.73 -6.92 12.71
CA VAL A 509 5.12 -6.84 13.14
C VAL A 509 6.02 -6.76 11.93
N PHE A 510 6.88 -5.75 11.88
CA PHE A 510 7.91 -5.56 10.87
C PHE A 510 9.24 -6.00 11.49
N ASP A 511 9.67 -7.21 11.14
CA ASP A 511 10.88 -7.83 11.68
C ASP A 511 12.06 -7.55 10.74
N PHE A 512 12.72 -6.42 10.98
CA PHE A 512 13.88 -5.98 10.21
C PHE A 512 15.08 -6.90 10.41
N GLY A 513 15.23 -7.49 11.60
CA GLY A 513 16.31 -8.42 11.91
C GLY A 513 16.28 -9.70 11.07
N ASN A 514 15.08 -10.22 10.78
CA ASN A 514 14.89 -11.45 10.00
C ASN A 514 14.28 -11.23 8.61
N LEU A 515 14.11 -9.97 8.19
CA LEU A 515 13.49 -9.57 6.91
C LEU A 515 12.15 -10.28 6.65
N ARG A 516 11.20 -10.12 7.57
CA ARG A 516 9.86 -10.74 7.48
C ARG A 516 8.79 -9.84 8.10
N VAL A 517 7.54 -10.07 7.73
CA VAL A 517 6.37 -9.39 8.31
C VAL A 517 5.47 -10.43 8.98
N GLY A 518 4.99 -10.13 10.17
CA GLY A 518 4.14 -11.00 10.98
C GLY A 518 2.75 -10.43 11.21
N PHE A 519 1.71 -11.24 11.06
CA PHE A 519 0.32 -10.83 11.27
C PHE A 519 -0.38 -11.68 12.32
N ALA A 520 -1.03 -11.04 13.29
CA ALA A 520 -1.91 -11.69 14.27
C ALA A 520 -3.23 -10.92 14.36
N LYS A 521 -4.31 -11.56 14.81
CA LYS A 521 -5.60 -10.87 14.97
C LYS A 521 -5.47 -9.73 15.98
N ALA A 522 -5.81 -8.51 15.58
CA ALA A 522 -5.74 -7.37 16.47
C ALA A 522 -6.71 -7.55 17.66
N ALA A 523 -6.29 -7.15 18.84
CA ALA A 523 -7.19 -7.03 19.98
C ALA A 523 -8.10 -5.81 19.78
N LYS A 524 -9.37 -5.96 20.17
CA LYS A 524 -10.36 -4.89 20.21
C LYS A 524 -10.23 -4.09 21.48
#